data_AF-A0A523K2M0-F1
#
_entry.id   AF-A0A523K2M0-F1
#
_cell.length_a   1.000
_cell.length_b   1.000
_cell.length_c   1.000
_cell.angle_alpha   90.00
_cell.angle_beta   90.00
_cell.angle_gamma   90.00
#
_symmetry.space_group_name_H-M   'P 1'
#
loop_
_entity.id
_entity.type
_entity.pdbx_description
1 polymer ?
#
loop_
_entity_poly.entity_id
_entity_poly.type
_entity_poly.pdbx_seq_one_letter_code
_entity_poly.pdbx_strand_id
1 'polypeptide(L)' 'MGSVRRECLDHMIIFNEGHLRRVLRDYGDYYNKFRTHLSLGKGTPDKRPICRSGKISPLPQRGGPHHAFVRI' A
#
# COMPACT_ATOMS: atom_id res chain seq x y z
N MET A 1 -6.74 0.12 -13.79
CA MET A 1 -7.83 0.47 -12.85
C MET A 1 -8.55 -0.75 -12.22
N GLY A 2 -8.04 -1.98 -12.32
CA GLY A 2 -8.65 -3.17 -11.69
C GLY A 2 -7.90 -3.75 -10.48
N SER A 3 -6.84 -3.09 -10.01
CA SER A 3 -5.93 -3.62 -8.98
C SER A 3 -6.56 -3.66 -7.58
N VAL A 4 -7.36 -2.64 -7.22
CA VAL A 4 -8.07 -2.56 -5.93
C VAL A 4 -8.89 -3.81 -5.63
N ARG A 5 -9.66 -4.28 -6.63
CA ARG A 5 -10.56 -5.41 -6.44
C ARG A 5 -9.78 -6.70 -6.20
N ARG A 6 -8.86 -7.02 -7.13
CA ARG A 6 -8.03 -8.24 -7.06
C ARG A 6 -7.12 -8.32 -5.84
N GLU A 7 -6.59 -7.20 -5.36
CA GLU A 7 -5.55 -7.18 -4.32
C GLU A 7 -6.10 -6.92 -2.92
N CYS A 8 -7.29 -6.34 -2.82
CA CYS A 8 -7.86 -5.91 -1.55
C CYS A 8 -9.27 -6.48 -1.36
N LEU A 9 -10.19 -6.17 -2.28
CA LEU A 9 -11.60 -6.53 -2.09
C LEU A 9 -11.91 -8.02 -2.26
N ASP A 10 -11.14 -8.76 -3.08
CA ASP A 10 -11.27 -10.22 -3.22
C ASP A 10 -10.70 -10.98 -2.00
N HIS A 11 -9.95 -10.30 -1.12
CA HIS A 11 -9.34 -10.89 0.08
C HIS A 11 -9.95 -10.37 1.39
N MET A 12 -10.85 -9.39 1.34
CA MET A 12 -11.45 -8.76 2.52
C MET A 12 -12.97 -8.74 2.43
N ILE A 13 -13.64 -9.23 3.47
CA ILE A 13 -15.09 -9.14 3.60
C ILE A 13 -15.46 -7.73 4.07
N ILE A 14 -16.20 -7.00 3.26
CA ILE A 14 -16.65 -5.63 3.54
C ILE A 14 -18.01 -5.66 4.23
N PHE A 15 -18.02 -5.36 5.53
CA PHE A 15 -19.24 -5.38 6.36
C PHE A 15 -20.20 -4.20 6.18
N ASN A 16 -19.71 -3.01 5.79
CA ASN A 16 -20.55 -1.83 5.56
C ASN A 16 -19.83 -0.79 4.69
N GLU A 17 -20.56 0.26 4.27
CA GLU A 17 -20.00 1.34 3.44
C GLU A 17 -18.88 2.11 4.15
N GLY A 18 -19.00 2.35 5.46
CA GLY A 18 -17.96 3.02 6.24
C GLY A 18 -16.64 2.24 6.26
N HIS A 19 -16.73 0.91 6.33
CA HIS A 19 -15.61 0.00 6.24
C HIS A 19 -15.00 0.02 4.84
N LEU A 20 -15.82 -0.01 3.79
CA LEU A 20 -15.34 0.13 2.40
C LEU A 20 -14.56 1.44 2.22
N ARG A 21 -15.12 2.55 2.69
CA ARG A 21 -14.50 3.88 2.55
C ARG A 21 -13.16 3.96 3.27
N ARG A 22 -13.05 3.32 4.44
CA ARG A 22 -11.77 3.20 5.18
C ARG A 22 -10.76 2.35 4.43
N VAL A 23 -11.16 1.17 3.95
CA VAL A 23 -10.29 0.26 3.18
C VAL A 23 -9.79 0.93 1.90
N LEU A 24 -10.67 1.62 1.16
CA LEU A 24 -10.28 2.33 -0.06
C LEU A 24 -9.32 3.49 0.23
N ARG A 25 -9.51 4.21 1.34
CA ARG A 25 -8.58 5.26 1.77
C ARG A 25 -7.20 4.68 2.10
N ASP A 26 -7.17 3.61 2.89
CA ASP A 26 -5.94 2.91 3.27
C ASP A 26 -5.24 2.30 2.03
N TYR A 27 -6.00 1.78 1.07
CA TYR A 27 -5.46 1.32 -0.22
C TYR A 27 -4.91 2.48 -1.06
N GLY A 28 -5.58 3.64 -1.06
CA GLY A 28 -5.06 4.84 -1.73
C GLY A 28 -3.72 5.28 -1.15
N ASP A 29 -3.62 5.31 0.18
CA ASP A 29 -2.36 5.56 0.89
C ASP A 29 -1.29 4.53 0.52
N TYR A 30 -1.64 3.23 0.47
CA TYR A 30 -0.73 2.18 0.01
C TYR A 30 -0.20 2.43 -1.40
N TYR A 31 -1.12 2.62 -2.33
CA TYR A 31 -0.85 2.74 -3.75
C TYR A 31 0.07 3.93 -4.04
N ASN A 32 -0.16 5.03 -3.32
CA ASN A 32 0.61 6.26 -3.49
C ASN A 32 1.97 6.22 -2.78
N LYS A 33 2.07 5.59 -1.61
CA LYS A 33 3.28 5.68 -0.76
C LYS A 33 4.26 4.51 -0.90
N PHE A 34 3.77 3.33 -1.27
CA PHE A 34 4.57 2.11 -1.18
C PHE A 34 4.55 1.24 -2.42
N ARG A 35 3.48 1.29 -3.22
CA ARG A 35 3.43 0.49 -4.45
C ARG A 35 4.44 1.04 -5.46
N THR A 36 5.30 0.15 -5.95
CA THR A 36 6.21 0.46 -7.04
C THR A 36 5.45 0.45 -8.36
N HIS A 37 5.53 1.54 -9.10
CA HIS A 37 4.90 1.65 -10.42
C HIS A 37 5.99 1.53 -11.48
N LEU A 38 5.85 0.55 -12.37
CA LEU A 38 6.79 0.35 -13.47
C LEU A 38 6.85 1.58 -14.39
N SER A 39 5.70 2.22 -14.64
CA SER A 39 5.61 3.46 -15.41
C SER A 39 6.33 4.65 -14.77
N LEU A 40 6.62 4.59 -13.46
CA LEU A 40 7.39 5.58 -12.72
C LEU A 40 8.83 5.10 -12.44
N GLY A 41 9.35 4.15 -13.22
CA GLY A 41 10.71 3.62 -13.03
C GLY A 41 10.90 2.87 -11.72
N LYS A 42 9.87 2.12 -11.27
CA LYS A 42 9.79 1.45 -9.96
C LYS A 42 9.70 2.40 -8.76
N GLY A 43 9.40 3.68 -8.99
CA GLY A 43 9.11 4.67 -7.95
C GLY A 43 7.66 4.59 -7.44
N THR A 44 7.41 5.33 -6.36
CA THR A 44 6.08 5.62 -5.82
C THR A 44 5.68 7.05 -6.18
N PRO A 45 4.37 7.35 -6.38
CA PRO A 45 3.89 8.70 -6.63
C PRO A 45 4.28 9.67 -5.51
N ASP A 46 4.17 9.22 -4.26
CA ASP A 46 4.68 9.93 -3.10
C ASP A 46 6.16 9.58 -2.95
N LYS A 47 7.04 10.57 -3.22
CA LYS A 47 8.49 10.37 -3.21
C LYS A 47 8.96 10.30 -1.76
N ARG A 48 9.16 9.08 -1.26
CA ARG A 48 9.86 8.87 0.02
C ARG A 48 11.38 9.09 -0.16
N PRO A 49 12.08 9.62 0.86
CA PRO A 49 13.53 9.67 0.85
C PRO A 49 14.11 8.25 0.77
N ILE A 50 15.07 8.05 -0.14
CA ILE A 50 15.74 6.76 -0.31
C ILE A 50 16.82 6.66 0.76
N CYS A 51 16.49 6.04 1.90
CA CYS A 51 17.50 5.72 2.92
C CYS A 51 18.42 4.60 2.42
N ARG A 52 19.65 4.96 2.02
CA ARG A 52 20.67 3.99 1.56
C ARG A 52 21.27 3.17 2.71
N SER A 53 21.23 3.69 3.92
CA SER A 53 21.61 3.03 5.18
C SER A 53 20.43 3.07 6.16
N GLY A 54 20.42 2.17 7.15
CA GLY A 54 19.34 2.03 8.14
C GLY A 54 18.79 0.61 8.24
N LYS A 55 18.13 0.29 9.36
CA LYS A 55 17.58 -1.05 9.61
C LYS A 55 16.30 -1.23 8.79
N ILE A 56 16.19 -2.35 8.09
CA ILE A 56 14.96 -2.69 7.35
C ILE A 56 13.89 -3.08 8.39
N SER A 57 12.84 -2.29 8.46
CA SER A 57 11.68 -2.52 9.33
C SER A 57 10.44 -2.82 8.48
N PRO A 58 9.70 -3.91 8.75
CA PRO A 58 8.42 -4.16 8.13
C PRO A 58 7.40 -3.16 8.69
N LEU A 59 6.72 -2.43 7.81
CA LEU A 59 5.55 -1.65 8.15
C LEU A 59 4.32 -2.50 7.81
N PRO A 60 3.61 -3.03 8.82
CA PRO A 60 2.42 -3.83 8.58
C PRO A 60 1.34 -2.92 8.00
N GLN A 61 0.89 -3.27 6.80
CA GLN A 61 -0.27 -2.62 6.22
C GLN A 61 -1.52 -3.28 6.80
N ARG A 62 -2.33 -2.50 7.50
CA ARG A 62 -3.40 -2.98 8.39
C ARG A 62 -4.28 -4.04 7.70
N GLY A 63 -4.08 -5.30 8.06
CA GLY A 63 -4.94 -6.43 7.68
C GLY A 63 -4.80 -6.95 6.24
N GLY A 64 -3.87 -6.44 5.43
CA GLY A 64 -3.63 -6.95 4.08
C GLY A 64 -2.41 -7.90 4.01
N PRO A 65 -2.29 -8.78 3.00
CA PRO A 65 -1.10 -9.61 2.80
C PRO A 65 0.15 -8.80 2.44
N HIS A 66 0.00 -7.50 2.20
CA HIS A 66 1.07 -6.62 1.76
C HIS A 66 1.87 -6.07 2.95
N HIS A 67 3.17 -6.35 2.94
CA HIS A 67 4.14 -5.75 3.85
C HIS A 67 4.96 -4.72 3.06
N ALA A 68 5.00 -3.49 3.57
CA ALA A 68 5.91 -2.47 3.04
C ALA A 68 7.20 -2.49 3.86
N PHE A 69 8.36 -2.60 3.21
CA PHE A 69 9.64 -2.53 3.89
C PHE A 69 10.22 -1.12 3.78
N VAL A 70 10.48 -0.52 4.94
CA VAL A 70 11.09 0.81 5.05
C VAL A 70 12.44 0.70 5.75
N ARG A 71 13.37 1.59 5.41
CA ARG A 71 14.64 1.73 6.12
C ARG A 71 14.53 2.97 7.01
N ILE A 72 14.84 2.80 8.30
CA ILE A 72 14.85 3.84 9.33
C ILE A 72 16.29 4.01 9.82
#